data_AF-A0A914N4R7-F1
#
_entry.id   AF-A0A914N4R7-F1
#
_cell.length_a   1.000
_cell.length_b   1.000
_cell.length_c   1.000
_cell.angle_alpha   90.00
_cell.angle_beta   90.00
_cell.angle_gamma   90.00
#
_symmetry.space_group_name_H-M   'P 1'
#
loop_
_entity.id
_entity.type
_entity.pdbx_description
1 polymer ?
#
loop_
_entity_poly.entity_id
_entity_poly.type
_entity_poly.pdbx_seq_one_letter_code
_entity_poly.pdbx_strand_id
1 'polypeptide(L)'
;MPSPLLNILILLNLLFIPNYFAQFSSSFREFLKDYGGNDLENLLTREDLGVKGSYGGGNHKAGEKTIRQPVIIVHGIAESAGSTEPVGKYFKDNGYDGAEIFATTYGDAGKTNLIFVEMECEFVKMIRQMILTVSNFTSNMVNINSISLGVVISRKAILGGKCVDTGEDLGPPLTHLVHTFVGVAGPNWGSFLCILPIGACNLLNGINCSSTYLNDINSKERYEGSFIFTLFSTGDDIVGYEVCGRVSSIIQGADDNFEFQNMTHSELILKTIKLQYDLITFQQADDDDTSWVE
;
A
#
# COMPACT_ATOMS: atom_id res chain seq x y z
N MET A 1 -54.00 6.49 37.96
CA MET A 1 -52.72 6.74 38.69
C MET A 1 -52.45 5.49 39.52
N PRO A 2 -51.31 4.78 39.38
CA PRO A 2 -50.01 5.19 38.84
C PRO A 2 -49.72 4.67 37.41
N SER A 3 -48.68 5.23 36.80
CA SER A 3 -48.29 5.22 35.38
C SER A 3 -47.47 4.00 34.94
N PRO A 4 -47.53 3.59 33.66
CA PRO A 4 -46.56 2.69 33.07
C PRO A 4 -45.37 3.52 32.54
N LEU A 5 -44.41 3.84 33.40
CA LEU A 5 -43.07 4.24 32.96
C LEU A 5 -42.18 3.00 33.07
N LEU A 6 -42.43 2.06 32.15
CA LEU A 6 -41.49 1.02 31.83
C LEU A 6 -40.29 1.72 31.19
N ASN A 7 -39.18 1.76 31.93
CA ASN A 7 -37.90 2.26 31.50
C ASN A 7 -37.57 1.72 30.11
N ILE A 8 -37.78 2.53 29.07
CA ILE A 8 -37.08 2.38 27.79
C ILE A 8 -35.64 2.79 28.08
N LEU A 9 -34.90 1.87 28.69
CA LEU A 9 -33.46 1.91 28.67
C LEU A 9 -33.09 1.63 27.21
N ILE A 10 -32.83 2.69 26.45
CA ILE A 10 -32.23 2.60 25.13
C ILE A 10 -30.89 1.91 25.35
N LEU A 11 -30.86 0.60 25.10
CA LEU A 11 -29.63 -0.14 24.81
C LEU A 11 -29.10 0.40 23.49
N LEU A 12 -28.42 1.54 23.56
CA LEU A 12 -27.37 1.90 22.64
C LEU A 12 -26.27 0.84 22.85
N ASN A 13 -26.48 -0.34 22.25
CA ASN A 13 -25.37 -1.17 21.82
C ASN A 13 -24.65 -0.38 20.73
N LEU A 14 -23.88 0.63 21.15
CA LEU A 14 -22.65 0.98 20.45
C LEU A 14 -21.84 -0.31 20.48
N LEU A 15 -22.00 -1.11 19.42
CA LEU A 15 -20.95 -1.99 18.96
C LEU A 15 -19.73 -1.09 18.77
N PHE A 16 -18.96 -0.90 19.84
CA PHE A 16 -17.55 -0.62 19.74
C PHE A 16 -17.00 -1.83 19.00
N ILE A 17 -17.00 -1.78 17.67
CA ILE A 17 -16.08 -2.57 16.87
C ILE A 17 -14.74 -1.97 17.26
N PRO A 18 -13.89 -2.67 18.04
CA PRO A 18 -12.56 -2.15 18.30
C PRO A 18 -11.88 -2.06 16.93
N ASN A 19 -11.52 -0.85 16.52
CA ASN A 19 -10.58 -0.69 15.41
C ASN A 19 -9.30 -1.40 15.84
N TYR A 20 -9.01 -2.55 15.24
CA TYR A 20 -7.90 -3.41 15.66
C TYR A 20 -6.53 -2.83 15.30
N PHE A 21 -6.51 -1.82 14.43
CA PHE A 21 -5.33 -1.06 14.07
C PHE A 21 -5.35 0.29 14.79
N ALA A 22 -4.45 0.39 15.77
CA ALA A 22 -4.10 1.66 16.39
C ALA A 22 -3.37 2.56 15.40
N GLN A 23 -3.32 3.85 15.69
CA GLN A 23 -2.36 4.78 15.08
C GLN A 23 -0.92 4.24 15.21
N PHE A 24 0.05 4.85 14.51
CA PHE A 24 1.45 4.51 14.76
C PHE A 24 1.78 4.49 16.25
N SER A 25 2.48 3.44 16.67
CA SER A 25 2.94 3.28 18.06
C SER A 25 3.77 4.48 18.53
N SER A 26 3.78 4.73 19.83
CA SER A 26 4.60 5.81 20.40
C SER A 26 6.08 5.64 20.08
N SER A 27 6.61 4.41 20.08
CA SER A 27 8.01 4.15 19.75
C SER A 27 8.33 4.48 18.31
N PHE A 28 7.44 4.14 17.37
CA PHE A 28 7.65 4.51 15.97
C PHE A 28 7.52 6.02 15.75
N ARG A 29 6.55 6.69 16.41
CA ARG A 29 6.42 8.15 16.34
C ARG A 29 7.63 8.89 16.90
N GLU A 30 8.17 8.42 18.03
CA GLU A 30 9.40 8.98 18.60
C GLU A 30 10.58 8.78 17.66
N PHE A 31 10.73 7.59 17.08
CA PHE A 31 11.73 7.34 16.04
C PHE A 31 11.58 8.27 14.82
N LEU A 32 10.37 8.52 14.32
CA LEU A 32 10.16 9.42 13.19
C LEU A 32 10.63 10.85 13.50
N LYS A 33 10.41 11.31 14.74
CA LYS A 33 10.88 12.63 15.21
C LYS A 33 12.40 12.68 15.27
N ASP A 34 13.04 11.63 15.76
CA ASP A 34 14.50 11.55 15.81
C ASP A 34 15.12 11.45 14.41
N TYR A 35 14.47 10.73 13.49
CA TYR A 35 14.96 10.47 12.15
C TYR A 35 14.80 11.67 11.20
N GLY A 36 13.65 12.36 11.24
CA GLY A 36 13.34 13.42 10.29
C GLY A 36 12.55 14.60 10.87
N GLY A 37 12.49 14.73 12.19
CA GLY A 37 11.80 15.81 12.88
C GLY A 37 10.28 15.67 12.89
N ASN A 38 9.63 16.68 13.45
CA ASN A 38 8.16 16.72 13.54
C ASN A 38 7.49 16.75 12.18
N ASP A 39 8.15 17.28 11.14
CA ASP A 39 7.56 17.34 9.79
C ASP A 39 7.39 15.95 9.19
N LEU A 40 8.41 15.08 9.32
CA LEU A 40 8.31 13.69 8.87
C LEU A 40 7.28 12.90 9.68
N GLU A 41 7.26 13.12 10.99
CA GLU A 41 6.31 12.44 11.86
C GLU A 41 4.86 12.85 11.55
N ASN A 42 4.59 14.15 11.36
CA ASN A 42 3.28 14.63 10.91
C ASN A 42 2.90 14.11 9.52
N LEU A 43 3.87 14.10 8.58
CA LEU A 43 3.68 13.61 7.22
C LEU A 43 3.17 12.16 7.22
N LEU A 44 3.80 11.28 8.00
CA LEU A 44 3.50 9.85 7.97
C LEU A 44 2.40 9.45 8.94
N THR A 45 2.21 10.12 10.09
CA THR A 45 1.17 9.73 11.07
C THR A 45 -0.24 10.07 10.62
N ARG A 46 -0.40 11.16 9.86
CA ARG A 46 -1.69 11.62 9.33
C ARG A 46 -2.78 11.72 10.41
N GLU A 47 -2.43 12.32 11.55
CA GLU A 47 -3.37 12.53 12.66
C GLU A 47 -4.60 13.35 12.23
N ASP A 48 -4.46 14.20 11.21
CA ASP A 48 -5.54 14.95 10.58
C ASP A 48 -6.68 14.08 10.03
N LEU A 49 -6.40 12.79 9.78
CA LEU A 49 -7.35 11.80 9.26
C LEU A 49 -7.88 10.84 10.33
N GLY A 50 -7.41 10.92 11.57
CA GLY A 50 -7.81 10.02 12.66
C GLY A 50 -7.56 8.55 12.31
N VAL A 51 -8.58 7.70 12.45
CA VAL A 51 -8.49 6.24 12.19
C VAL A 51 -8.18 5.89 10.73
N LYS A 52 -8.34 6.85 9.81
CA LYS A 52 -7.98 6.65 8.40
C LYS A 52 -6.49 6.90 8.17
N GLY A 53 -5.81 7.62 9.06
CA GLY A 53 -4.46 8.13 8.85
C GLY A 53 -3.42 7.05 8.57
N SER A 54 -3.02 6.32 9.62
CA SER A 54 -1.89 5.39 9.58
C SER A 54 -1.98 4.35 10.71
N TYR A 55 -1.26 3.24 10.56
CA TYR A 55 -1.10 2.23 11.62
C TYR A 55 0.23 1.47 11.51
N GLY A 56 0.75 0.98 12.62
CA GLY A 56 1.95 0.14 12.65
C GLY A 56 2.95 0.48 13.77
N GLY A 57 4.04 -0.30 13.82
CA GLY A 57 5.16 -0.13 14.75
C GLY A 57 5.04 -0.91 16.07
N GLY A 58 3.83 -1.33 16.46
CA GLY A 58 3.60 -2.24 17.58
C GLY A 58 4.34 -1.84 18.87
N ASN A 59 4.95 -2.81 19.54
CA ASN A 59 5.84 -2.58 20.69
C ASN A 59 7.33 -2.62 20.29
N HIS A 60 7.64 -2.42 19.01
CA HIS A 60 9.00 -2.55 18.50
C HIS A 60 9.89 -1.42 19.02
N LYS A 61 11.17 -1.75 19.16
CA LYS A 61 12.21 -0.80 19.51
C LYS A 61 13.06 -0.51 18.29
N ALA A 62 13.18 0.78 17.96
CA ALA A 62 13.93 1.24 16.79
C ALA A 62 15.36 0.68 16.75
N GLY A 63 15.78 0.24 15.56
CA GLY A 63 17.13 -0.26 15.30
C GLY A 63 17.34 -1.73 15.66
N GLU A 64 16.33 -2.41 16.21
CA GLU A 64 16.35 -3.87 16.36
C GLU A 64 15.82 -4.54 15.10
N LYS A 65 16.36 -5.70 14.74
CA LYS A 65 15.86 -6.45 13.58
C LYS A 65 14.54 -7.13 13.92
N THR A 66 13.48 -6.89 13.16
CA THR A 66 12.21 -7.67 13.27
C THR A 66 12.41 -9.12 12.86
N ILE A 67 11.53 -10.01 13.36
CA ILE A 67 11.61 -11.45 13.06
C ILE A 67 11.30 -11.69 11.57
N ARG A 68 10.18 -11.14 11.10
CA ARG A 68 9.81 -11.14 9.68
C ARG A 68 10.23 -9.81 9.04
N GLN A 69 10.43 -9.82 7.73
CA GLN A 69 10.47 -8.58 6.95
C GLN A 69 9.12 -7.85 7.15
N PRO A 70 9.12 -6.58 7.61
CA PRO A 70 7.88 -5.85 7.78
C PRO A 70 7.19 -5.63 6.44
N VAL A 71 5.86 -5.67 6.44
CA VAL A 71 5.03 -5.34 5.28
C VAL A 71 4.52 -3.90 5.37
N ILE A 72 4.68 -3.15 4.27
CA ILE A 72 4.04 -1.86 4.06
C ILE A 72 2.87 -2.08 3.10
N ILE A 73 1.66 -1.80 3.57
CA ILE A 73 0.44 -1.91 2.77
C ILE A 73 0.10 -0.53 2.21
N VAL A 74 0.02 -0.43 0.89
CA VAL A 74 -0.23 0.84 0.19
C VAL A 74 -1.60 0.80 -0.46
N HIS A 75 -2.49 1.68 0.00
CA HIS A 75 -3.90 1.73 -0.43
C HIS A 75 -4.07 2.23 -1.87
N GLY A 76 -5.31 2.15 -2.38
CA GLY A 76 -5.69 2.58 -3.73
C GLY A 76 -6.11 4.05 -3.85
N ILE A 77 -6.63 4.40 -5.03
CA ILE A 77 -7.11 5.76 -5.35
C ILE A 77 -8.28 6.17 -4.44
N ALA A 78 -8.26 7.40 -3.92
CA ALA A 78 -9.30 7.94 -3.04
C ALA A 78 -9.63 7.09 -1.80
N GLU A 79 -8.71 6.19 -1.40
CA GLU A 79 -8.81 5.35 -0.21
C GLU A 79 -7.88 5.85 0.90
N SER A 80 -7.67 5.05 1.94
CA SER A 80 -6.79 5.40 3.07
C SER A 80 -6.12 4.17 3.66
N ALA A 81 -5.11 4.35 4.51
CA ALA A 81 -4.52 3.27 5.31
C ALA A 81 -5.61 2.50 6.05
N GLY A 82 -6.58 3.20 6.66
CA GLY A 82 -7.71 2.55 7.34
C GLY A 82 -8.52 1.58 6.47
N SER A 83 -8.62 1.81 5.16
CA SER A 83 -9.31 0.89 4.23
C SER A 83 -8.57 -0.45 4.03
N THR A 84 -7.27 -0.49 4.34
CA THR A 84 -6.42 -1.68 4.19
C THR A 84 -6.47 -2.59 5.42
N GLU A 85 -7.29 -2.25 6.42
CA GLU A 85 -7.48 -3.04 7.64
C GLU A 85 -7.80 -4.51 7.37
N PRO A 86 -8.63 -4.92 6.38
CA PRO A 86 -8.85 -6.34 6.11
C PRO A 86 -7.58 -7.10 5.71
N VAL A 87 -6.68 -6.45 4.96
CA VAL A 87 -5.38 -7.01 4.55
C VAL A 87 -4.47 -7.11 5.77
N GLY A 88 -4.29 -6.01 6.50
CA GLY A 88 -3.46 -6.00 7.71
C GLY A 88 -3.95 -7.02 8.74
N LYS A 89 -5.27 -7.11 8.95
CA LYS A 89 -5.89 -8.07 9.87
C LYS A 89 -5.58 -9.50 9.47
N TYR A 90 -5.67 -9.83 8.17
CA TYR A 90 -5.34 -11.16 7.70
C TYR A 90 -3.88 -11.52 8.00
N PHE A 91 -2.95 -10.59 7.76
CA PHE A 91 -1.53 -10.81 8.08
C PHE A 91 -1.32 -11.05 9.57
N LYS A 92 -1.95 -10.23 10.42
CA LYS A 92 -1.88 -10.35 11.88
C LYS A 92 -2.47 -11.67 12.38
N ASP A 93 -3.65 -12.04 11.89
CA ASP A 93 -4.33 -13.31 12.24
C ASP A 93 -3.52 -14.54 11.77
N ASN A 94 -2.58 -14.35 10.83
CA ASN A 94 -1.66 -15.38 10.33
C ASN A 94 -0.20 -15.12 10.75
N GLY A 95 0.01 -14.55 11.95
CA GLY A 95 1.31 -14.60 12.64
C GLY A 95 2.29 -13.47 12.36
N TYR A 96 1.87 -12.39 11.68
CA TYR A 96 2.61 -11.12 11.73
C TYR A 96 2.34 -10.41 13.06
N ASP A 97 3.39 -9.82 13.65
CA ASP A 97 3.22 -8.91 14.77
C ASP A 97 2.77 -7.51 14.31
N GLY A 98 2.12 -6.74 15.19
CA GLY A 98 1.78 -5.34 14.90
C GLY A 98 3.02 -4.44 14.68
N ALA A 99 4.20 -4.88 15.12
CA ALA A 99 5.51 -4.32 14.80
C ALA A 99 5.96 -4.52 13.35
N GLU A 100 5.30 -5.40 12.61
CA GLU A 100 5.72 -5.87 11.29
C GLU A 100 4.71 -5.49 10.20
N ILE A 101 3.64 -4.77 10.53
CA ILE A 101 2.61 -4.35 9.57
C ILE A 101 2.45 -2.84 9.65
N PHE A 102 2.60 -2.17 8.52
CA PHE A 102 2.54 -0.72 8.46
C PHE A 102 1.70 -0.22 7.29
N ALA A 103 1.01 0.90 7.49
CA ALA A 103 0.38 1.64 6.42
C ALA A 103 0.29 3.14 6.78
N THR A 104 0.34 3.99 5.77
CA THR A 104 0.07 5.44 5.87
C THR A 104 -0.80 5.88 4.71
N THR A 105 -1.58 6.94 4.92
CA THR A 105 -2.46 7.49 3.88
C THR A 105 -1.73 8.56 3.08
N TYR A 106 -1.55 8.31 1.79
CA TYR A 106 -1.24 9.40 0.85
C TYR A 106 -2.53 10.09 0.42
N GLY A 107 -2.44 11.38 0.06
CA GLY A 107 -3.61 12.17 -0.34
C GLY A 107 -4.55 12.50 0.82
N ASP A 108 -5.85 12.63 0.56
CA ASP A 108 -6.80 13.24 1.49
C ASP A 108 -7.87 12.29 2.06
N ALA A 109 -7.66 10.98 1.90
CA ALA A 109 -8.58 9.92 2.32
C ALA A 109 -9.98 9.99 1.66
N GLY A 110 -10.01 10.36 0.37
CA GLY A 110 -11.20 10.32 -0.46
C GLY A 110 -12.04 11.60 -0.41
N LYS A 111 -11.48 12.73 0.04
CA LYS A 111 -12.15 14.04 -0.07
C LYS A 111 -12.14 14.51 -1.53
N THR A 112 -11.04 14.29 -2.24
CA THR A 112 -10.95 14.53 -3.68
C THR A 112 -11.65 13.40 -4.42
N ASN A 113 -12.53 13.76 -5.36
CA ASN A 113 -13.20 12.79 -6.20
C ASN A 113 -12.17 12.00 -7.02
N LEU A 114 -12.35 10.68 -7.15
CA LEU A 114 -11.42 9.78 -7.84
C LEU A 114 -10.99 10.26 -9.24
N ILE A 115 -11.88 10.96 -9.97
CA ILE A 115 -11.59 11.46 -11.32
C ILE A 115 -10.54 12.59 -11.31
N PHE A 116 -10.29 13.21 -10.16
CA PHE A 116 -9.32 14.30 -9.99
C PHE A 116 -8.12 13.91 -9.14
N VAL A 117 -7.95 12.63 -8.78
CA VAL A 117 -6.76 12.18 -8.04
C VAL A 117 -5.63 11.87 -9.02
N GLU A 118 -4.59 12.67 -8.96
CA GLU A 118 -3.39 12.54 -9.80
C GLU A 118 -2.25 11.90 -9.00
N MET A 119 -1.23 11.36 -9.67
CA MET A 119 -0.07 10.74 -9.00
C MET A 119 0.97 11.80 -8.63
N GLU A 120 0.58 12.68 -7.71
CA GLU A 120 1.38 13.83 -7.26
C GLU A 120 2.72 13.41 -6.63
N CYS A 121 3.76 14.23 -6.83
CA CYS A 121 5.08 14.02 -6.23
C CYS A 121 5.02 13.85 -4.70
N GLU A 122 4.11 14.56 -4.02
CA GLU A 122 3.94 14.46 -2.57
C GLU A 122 3.45 13.07 -2.14
N PHE A 123 2.61 12.40 -2.94
CA PHE A 123 2.17 11.03 -2.63
C PHE A 123 3.34 10.05 -2.75
N VAL A 124 4.16 10.24 -3.80
CA VAL A 124 5.38 9.46 -4.02
C VAL A 124 6.38 9.67 -2.90
N LYS A 125 6.64 10.92 -2.50
CA LYS A 125 7.55 11.27 -1.40
C LYS A 125 7.10 10.64 -0.09
N MET A 126 5.80 10.65 0.20
CA MET A 126 5.26 10.03 1.41
C MET A 126 5.52 8.52 1.45
N ILE A 127 5.20 7.78 0.38
CA ILE A 127 5.46 6.33 0.32
C ILE A 127 6.96 6.04 0.35
N ARG A 128 7.79 6.87 -0.29
CA ARG A 128 9.25 6.74 -0.24
C ARG A 128 9.79 6.91 1.18
N GLN A 129 9.31 7.91 1.91
CA GLN A 129 9.68 8.10 3.32
C GLN A 129 9.21 6.94 4.18
N MET A 130 8.03 6.38 3.90
CA MET A 130 7.53 5.18 4.59
C MET A 130 8.49 3.99 4.42
N ILE A 131 8.95 3.71 3.20
CA ILE A 131 9.92 2.63 2.91
C ILE A 131 11.21 2.83 3.69
N LEU A 132 11.79 4.03 3.63
CA LEU A 132 13.05 4.36 4.31
C LEU A 132 12.94 4.21 5.82
N THR A 133 11.89 4.81 6.40
CA THR A 133 11.70 4.84 7.86
C THR A 133 11.36 3.47 8.43
N VAL A 134 10.50 2.69 7.77
CA VAL A 134 10.17 1.33 8.22
C VAL A 134 11.39 0.43 8.13
N SER A 135 12.15 0.48 7.02
CA SER A 135 13.37 -0.32 6.87
C SER A 135 14.39 0.01 7.97
N ASN A 136 14.58 1.29 8.28
CA ASN A 136 15.53 1.73 9.30
C ASN A 136 15.04 1.40 10.73
N PHE A 137 13.76 1.66 11.02
CA PHE A 137 13.14 1.36 12.30
C PHE A 137 13.25 -0.12 12.67
N THR A 138 13.03 -1.00 11.68
CA THR A 138 13.01 -2.46 11.84
C THR A 138 14.33 -3.14 11.52
N SER A 139 15.37 -2.38 11.14
CA SER A 139 16.67 -2.89 10.67
C SER A 139 16.55 -4.07 9.70
N ASN A 140 15.60 -3.99 8.78
CA ASN A 140 15.25 -5.07 7.86
C ASN A 140 14.87 -4.52 6.48
N MET A 141 14.90 -5.38 5.46
CA MET A 141 14.25 -5.09 4.18
C MET A 141 12.74 -5.11 4.37
N VAL A 142 12.02 -4.33 3.57
CA VAL A 142 10.55 -4.27 3.62
C VAL A 142 9.94 -5.12 2.52
N ASN A 143 8.75 -5.63 2.78
CA ASN A 143 7.84 -6.14 1.78
C ASN A 143 6.80 -5.05 1.47
N ILE A 144 6.39 -4.95 0.21
CA ILE A 144 5.39 -3.99 -0.23
C ILE A 144 4.17 -4.76 -0.76
N ASN A 145 3.00 -4.54 -0.17
CA ASN A 145 1.73 -5.01 -0.69
C ASN A 145 0.91 -3.80 -1.16
N SER A 146 0.94 -3.51 -2.46
CA SER A 146 0.34 -2.32 -3.05
C SER A 146 -0.95 -2.64 -3.80
N ILE A 147 -1.95 -1.77 -3.66
CA ILE A 147 -3.29 -1.98 -4.22
C ILE A 147 -3.63 -0.84 -5.18
N SER A 148 -4.17 -1.17 -6.36
CA SER A 148 -4.71 -0.20 -7.32
C SER A 148 -3.70 0.91 -7.65
N LEU A 149 -4.10 2.19 -7.58
CA LEU A 149 -3.19 3.33 -7.79
C LEU A 149 -1.94 3.30 -6.90
N GLY A 150 -2.03 2.70 -5.70
CA GLY A 150 -0.90 2.51 -4.82
C GLY A 150 0.25 1.72 -5.45
N VAL A 151 -0.02 0.85 -6.43
CA VAL A 151 1.01 0.10 -7.16
C VAL A 151 1.94 1.05 -7.92
N VAL A 152 1.38 1.92 -8.76
CA VAL A 152 2.20 2.83 -9.58
C VAL A 152 2.87 3.93 -8.75
N ILE A 153 2.22 4.38 -7.67
CA ILE A 153 2.84 5.29 -6.68
C ILE A 153 4.03 4.64 -5.99
N SER A 154 3.87 3.39 -5.53
CA SER A 154 4.96 2.65 -4.86
C SER A 154 6.10 2.37 -5.83
N ARG A 155 5.79 2.00 -7.07
CA ARG A 155 6.80 1.85 -8.14
C ARG A 155 7.60 3.12 -8.32
N LYS A 156 6.97 4.30 -8.43
CA LYS A 156 7.72 5.55 -8.56
C LYS A 156 8.54 5.88 -7.30
N ALA A 157 8.00 5.61 -6.11
CA ALA A 157 8.69 5.80 -4.84
C ALA A 157 9.97 4.96 -4.73
N ILE A 158 9.94 3.72 -5.23
CA ILE A 158 11.09 2.81 -5.26
C ILE A 158 12.07 3.20 -6.36
N LEU A 159 11.59 3.54 -7.57
CA LEU A 159 12.44 3.94 -8.70
C LEU A 159 13.29 5.17 -8.38
N GLY A 160 12.72 6.14 -7.67
CA GLY A 160 13.35 7.43 -7.41
C GLY A 160 13.48 8.30 -8.67
N GLY A 161 14.60 9.01 -8.78
CA GLY A 161 14.83 10.00 -9.82
C GLY A 161 13.91 11.22 -9.69
N LYS A 162 13.63 11.91 -10.80
CA LYS A 162 12.80 13.12 -10.75
C LYS A 162 11.32 12.81 -10.71
N CYS A 163 10.56 13.54 -9.89
CA CYS A 163 9.11 13.61 -10.02
C CYS A 163 8.71 14.18 -11.37
N VAL A 164 7.71 13.58 -12.01
CA VAL A 164 7.31 13.93 -13.39
C VAL A 164 6.59 15.27 -13.46
N ASP A 165 5.82 15.60 -12.44
CA ASP A 165 5.03 16.82 -12.29
C ASP A 165 5.84 18.01 -11.75
N THR A 166 6.63 17.81 -10.69
CA THR A 166 7.36 18.91 -10.03
C THR A 166 8.84 19.01 -10.42
N GLY A 167 9.43 17.93 -10.94
CA GLY A 167 10.86 17.85 -11.23
C GLY A 167 11.77 17.68 -10.01
N GLU A 168 11.20 17.59 -8.80
CA GLU A 168 11.95 17.34 -7.56
C GLU A 168 12.70 16.01 -7.61
N ASP A 169 13.90 15.97 -7.05
CA ASP A 169 14.73 14.76 -7.04
C ASP A 169 14.42 13.89 -5.81
N LEU A 170 13.90 12.69 -6.04
CA LEU A 170 13.64 11.69 -5.03
C LEU A 170 14.93 10.98 -4.58
N GLY A 171 16.02 11.10 -5.35
CA GLY A 171 17.28 10.41 -5.12
C GLY A 171 17.34 9.03 -5.78
N PRO A 172 18.29 8.17 -5.37
CA PRO A 172 18.54 6.89 -6.05
C PRO A 172 17.43 5.85 -5.81
N PRO A 173 17.38 4.75 -6.60
CA PRO A 173 16.42 3.67 -6.37
C PRO A 173 16.54 3.02 -4.98
N LEU A 174 15.42 2.63 -4.38
CA LEU A 174 15.34 1.91 -3.11
C LEU A 174 15.25 0.38 -3.29
N THR A 175 15.61 -0.14 -4.46
CA THR A 175 15.52 -1.58 -4.78
C THR A 175 16.17 -2.46 -3.72
N HIS A 176 17.31 -2.04 -3.17
CA HIS A 176 18.05 -2.76 -2.14
C HIS A 176 17.36 -2.82 -0.76
N LEU A 177 16.29 -2.05 -0.55
CA LEU A 177 15.49 -2.06 0.67
C LEU A 177 14.21 -2.88 0.51
N VAL A 178 13.81 -3.24 -0.71
CA VAL A 178 12.57 -3.96 -0.98
C VAL A 178 12.87 -5.42 -1.30
N HIS A 179 12.38 -6.30 -0.44
CA HIS A 179 12.52 -7.73 -0.61
C HIS A 179 11.48 -8.24 -1.61
N THR A 180 10.20 -8.19 -1.23
CA THR A 180 9.08 -8.61 -2.08
C THR A 180 8.17 -7.42 -2.40
N PHE A 181 7.78 -7.30 -3.68
CA PHE A 181 6.76 -6.38 -4.16
C PHE A 181 5.58 -7.17 -4.72
N VAL A 182 4.39 -6.98 -4.14
CA VAL A 182 3.13 -7.52 -4.63
C VAL A 182 2.26 -6.36 -5.11
N GLY A 183 1.95 -6.33 -6.40
CA GLY A 183 1.03 -5.36 -7.00
C GLY A 183 -0.33 -5.98 -7.31
N VAL A 184 -1.38 -5.51 -6.65
CA VAL A 184 -2.76 -6.00 -6.85
C VAL A 184 -3.56 -4.98 -7.63
N ALA A 185 -4.04 -5.35 -8.82
CA ALA A 185 -4.91 -4.51 -9.65
C ALA A 185 -4.31 -3.14 -10.01
N GLY A 186 -2.99 -3.04 -10.20
CA GLY A 186 -2.32 -1.76 -10.44
C GLY A 186 -2.39 -1.28 -11.89
N PRO A 187 -2.67 0.00 -12.21
CA PRO A 187 -2.74 0.50 -13.58
C PRO A 187 -1.36 0.74 -14.21
N ASN A 188 -0.50 -0.28 -14.26
CA ASN A 188 0.89 -0.17 -14.70
C ASN A 188 1.03 0.32 -16.16
N TRP A 189 0.08 -0.02 -17.02
CA TRP A 189 -0.03 0.46 -18.40
C TRP A 189 -1.28 1.32 -18.65
N GLY A 190 -1.91 1.78 -17.57
CA GLY A 190 -3.05 2.72 -17.59
C GLY A 190 -4.40 2.06 -17.38
N SER A 191 -5.47 2.84 -17.29
CA SER A 191 -6.84 2.34 -17.11
C SER A 191 -7.68 2.45 -18.39
N PHE A 192 -8.53 1.45 -18.64
CA PHE A 192 -9.49 1.49 -19.76
C PHE A 192 -10.51 2.63 -19.65
N LEU A 193 -10.71 3.17 -18.44
CA LEU A 193 -11.57 4.33 -18.20
C LEU A 193 -10.95 5.64 -18.72
N CYS A 194 -9.65 5.67 -19.00
CA CYS A 194 -8.94 6.87 -19.44
C CYS A 194 -9.03 7.15 -20.94
N ILE A 195 -10.26 7.23 -21.44
CA ILE A 195 -10.58 7.60 -22.84
C ILE A 195 -10.23 9.07 -23.12
N LEU A 196 -10.48 9.95 -22.14
CA LEU A 196 -10.18 11.38 -22.23
C LEU A 196 -9.06 11.77 -21.25
N PRO A 197 -8.10 12.62 -21.67
CA PRO A 197 -6.92 12.94 -20.86
C PRO A 197 -7.20 14.06 -19.84
N ILE A 198 -8.13 13.84 -18.91
CA ILE A 198 -8.54 14.81 -17.89
C ILE A 198 -8.38 14.26 -16.47
N GLY A 199 -7.99 15.12 -15.53
CA GLY A 199 -7.82 14.78 -14.11
C GLY A 199 -6.88 13.59 -13.90
N ALA A 200 -7.35 12.54 -13.22
CA ALA A 200 -6.64 11.28 -12.98
C ALA A 200 -6.13 10.61 -14.27
N CYS A 201 -6.70 10.95 -15.44
CA CYS A 201 -6.30 10.45 -16.75
C CYS A 201 -5.38 11.40 -17.53
N ASN A 202 -4.85 12.46 -16.94
CA ASN A 202 -3.99 13.40 -17.65
C ASN A 202 -2.69 12.75 -18.17
N LEU A 203 -2.05 13.38 -19.17
CA LEU A 203 -0.87 12.85 -19.86
C LEU A 203 0.47 13.14 -19.14
N LEU A 204 0.45 13.84 -18.01
CA LEU A 204 1.65 14.13 -17.22
C LEU A 204 1.80 13.08 -16.11
N ASN A 205 0.99 13.19 -15.06
CA ASN A 205 1.00 12.37 -13.84
C ASN A 205 -0.32 11.58 -13.65
N GLY A 206 -1.05 11.31 -14.73
CA GLY A 206 -2.26 10.49 -14.73
C GLY A 206 -2.04 9.05 -15.20
N ILE A 207 -3.09 8.23 -15.12
CA ILE A 207 -3.10 6.80 -15.48
C ILE A 207 -3.59 6.55 -16.92
N ASN A 208 -3.44 7.54 -17.81
CA ASN A 208 -3.56 7.29 -19.24
C ASN A 208 -2.31 6.55 -19.73
N CYS A 209 -2.49 5.57 -20.63
CA CYS A 209 -1.39 4.70 -21.08
C CYS A 209 -0.24 5.45 -21.80
N SER A 210 -0.47 6.69 -22.23
CA SER A 210 0.54 7.56 -22.84
C SER A 210 1.10 8.60 -21.87
N SER A 211 0.80 8.51 -20.57
CA SER A 211 1.25 9.50 -19.60
C SER A 211 2.76 9.42 -19.39
N THR A 212 3.36 10.58 -19.08
CA THR A 212 4.80 10.67 -18.80
C THR A 212 5.16 9.84 -17.57
N TYR A 213 4.29 9.79 -16.57
CA TYR A 213 4.47 8.99 -15.36
C TYR A 213 4.54 7.50 -15.63
N LEU A 214 3.58 6.94 -16.39
CA LEU A 214 3.61 5.51 -16.69
C LEU A 214 4.80 5.15 -17.59
N ASN A 215 5.18 6.03 -18.51
CA ASN A 215 6.40 5.84 -19.31
C ASN A 215 7.66 5.84 -18.44
N ASP A 216 7.74 6.71 -17.44
CA ASP A 216 8.88 6.80 -16.53
C ASP A 216 9.05 5.53 -15.68
N ILE A 217 7.99 5.08 -15.00
CA ILE A 217 8.05 3.85 -14.18
C ILE A 217 8.29 2.59 -15.02
N ASN A 218 7.88 2.58 -16.29
CA ASN A 218 8.13 1.45 -17.19
C ASN A 218 9.44 1.58 -17.98
N SER A 219 10.26 2.61 -17.73
CA SER A 219 11.55 2.81 -18.43
C SER A 219 12.67 1.88 -17.95
N LYS A 220 12.47 1.23 -16.82
CA LYS A 220 13.39 0.25 -16.21
C LYS A 220 12.60 -0.96 -15.75
N GLU A 221 13.28 -2.10 -15.73
CA GLU A 221 12.71 -3.36 -15.26
C GLU A 221 13.34 -3.75 -13.92
N ARG A 222 12.58 -4.52 -13.13
CA ARG A 222 13.05 -5.22 -11.92
C ARG A 222 13.65 -4.34 -10.83
N TYR A 223 13.24 -3.09 -10.73
CA TYR A 223 13.71 -2.20 -9.66
C TYR A 223 12.80 -2.25 -8.43
N GLU A 224 11.62 -2.86 -8.54
CA GLU A 224 10.57 -2.88 -7.51
C GLU A 224 10.98 -3.69 -6.27
N GLY A 225 11.85 -4.69 -6.42
CA GLY A 225 12.33 -5.51 -5.32
C GLY A 225 13.11 -6.73 -5.79
N SER A 226 13.48 -7.60 -4.85
CA SER A 226 14.12 -8.88 -5.17
C SER A 226 13.14 -9.85 -5.84
N PHE A 227 11.88 -9.83 -5.40
CA PHE A 227 10.77 -10.62 -5.95
C PHE A 227 9.58 -9.71 -6.28
N ILE A 228 8.99 -9.91 -7.45
CA ILE A 228 7.95 -9.05 -8.01
C ILE A 228 6.81 -9.92 -8.49
N PHE A 229 5.63 -9.72 -7.91
CA PHE A 229 4.42 -10.43 -8.27
C PHE A 229 3.31 -9.45 -8.63
N THR A 230 2.50 -9.82 -9.62
CA THR A 230 1.29 -9.04 -9.94
C THR A 230 0.04 -9.91 -9.95
N LEU A 231 -1.07 -9.35 -9.48
CA LEU A 231 -2.39 -9.99 -9.49
C LEU A 231 -3.35 -9.11 -10.29
N PHE A 232 -4.07 -9.70 -11.23
CA PHE A 232 -5.03 -8.99 -12.09
C PHE A 232 -6.17 -9.87 -12.56
N SER A 233 -7.24 -9.25 -13.06
CA SER A 233 -8.46 -9.94 -13.43
C SER A 233 -8.95 -9.51 -14.81
N THR A 234 -9.48 -10.46 -15.59
CA THR A 234 -10.18 -10.16 -16.85
C THR A 234 -11.47 -9.38 -16.65
N GLY A 235 -12.02 -9.40 -15.42
CA GLY A 235 -13.25 -8.71 -15.04
C GLY A 235 -13.04 -7.40 -14.26
N ASP A 236 -11.80 -6.87 -14.18
CA ASP A 236 -11.53 -5.64 -13.44
C ASP A 236 -12.28 -4.45 -14.09
N ASP A 237 -13.21 -3.86 -13.34
CA ASP A 237 -14.13 -2.81 -13.78
C ASP A 237 -13.62 -1.39 -13.54
N ILE A 238 -12.39 -1.23 -13.04
CA ILE A 238 -11.75 0.07 -12.77
C ILE A 238 -10.47 0.26 -13.58
N VAL A 239 -9.52 -0.67 -13.48
CA VAL A 239 -8.26 -0.64 -14.22
C VAL A 239 -8.41 -1.31 -15.59
N GLY A 240 -9.23 -2.35 -15.67
CA GLY A 240 -9.42 -3.12 -16.88
C GLY A 240 -8.33 -4.16 -17.10
N TYR A 241 -8.66 -5.18 -17.90
CA TYR A 241 -7.72 -6.22 -18.26
C TYR A 241 -6.66 -5.74 -19.25
N GLU A 242 -7.10 -5.18 -20.37
CA GLU A 242 -6.23 -4.76 -21.47
C GLU A 242 -6.41 -3.27 -21.77
N VAL A 243 -5.28 -2.56 -21.83
CA VAL A 243 -5.21 -1.13 -22.13
C VAL A 243 -4.07 -0.90 -23.12
N CYS A 244 -4.37 -0.21 -24.22
CA CYS A 244 -3.40 0.11 -25.27
C CYS A 244 -2.64 -1.11 -25.82
N GLY A 245 -3.35 -2.24 -25.99
CA GLY A 245 -2.84 -3.48 -26.56
C GLY A 245 -1.98 -4.32 -25.62
N ARG A 246 -2.09 -4.08 -24.30
CA ARG A 246 -1.27 -4.70 -23.25
C ARG A 246 -2.13 -5.01 -22.04
N VAL A 247 -1.80 -6.08 -21.32
CA VAL A 247 -2.40 -6.31 -20.00
C VAL A 247 -2.05 -5.11 -19.10
N SER A 248 -3.05 -4.47 -18.49
CA SER A 248 -2.83 -3.22 -17.78
C SER A 248 -1.90 -3.39 -16.57
N SER A 249 -2.11 -4.47 -15.82
CA SER A 249 -1.52 -4.62 -14.49
C SER A 249 -0.18 -5.36 -14.43
N ILE A 250 0.32 -5.87 -15.56
CA ILE A 250 1.61 -6.56 -15.56
C ILE A 250 2.76 -5.59 -15.33
N ILE A 251 3.77 -6.05 -14.61
CA ILE A 251 5.08 -5.39 -14.51
C ILE A 251 6.06 -6.19 -15.37
N GLN A 252 6.75 -5.51 -16.28
CA GLN A 252 7.74 -6.16 -17.13
C GLN A 252 8.91 -6.65 -16.27
N GLY A 253 9.25 -7.93 -16.43
CA GLY A 253 10.28 -8.59 -15.63
C GLY A 253 9.80 -9.08 -14.26
N ALA A 254 8.49 -9.06 -13.97
CA ALA A 254 7.93 -9.71 -12.78
C ALA A 254 8.29 -11.21 -12.74
N ASP A 255 8.48 -11.74 -11.54
CA ASP A 255 8.82 -13.15 -11.31
C ASP A 255 7.60 -14.05 -11.54
N ASP A 256 6.39 -13.60 -11.19
CA ASP A 256 5.15 -14.28 -11.57
C ASP A 256 3.96 -13.31 -11.70
N ASN A 257 2.95 -13.74 -12.45
CA ASN A 257 1.74 -12.99 -12.78
C ASN A 257 0.51 -13.88 -12.59
N PHE A 258 -0.39 -13.48 -11.71
CA PHE A 258 -1.57 -14.24 -11.33
C PHE A 258 -2.81 -13.61 -11.97
N GLU A 259 -3.28 -14.24 -13.05
CA GLU A 259 -4.51 -13.85 -13.75
C GLU A 259 -5.73 -14.56 -13.17
N PHE A 260 -6.77 -13.79 -12.87
CA PHE A 260 -8.07 -14.26 -12.43
C PHE A 260 -9.13 -13.98 -13.49
N GLN A 261 -10.20 -14.78 -13.48
CA GLN A 261 -11.32 -14.60 -14.40
C GLN A 261 -12.52 -13.99 -13.69
N ASN A 262 -13.15 -12.99 -14.30
CA ASN A 262 -14.44 -12.43 -13.89
C ASN A 262 -14.51 -11.90 -12.44
N MET A 263 -13.39 -11.49 -11.85
CA MET A 263 -13.41 -10.76 -10.58
C MET A 263 -13.44 -9.26 -10.85
N THR A 264 -14.34 -8.52 -10.20
CA THR A 264 -14.30 -7.05 -10.20
C THR A 264 -13.04 -6.54 -9.49
N HIS A 265 -12.76 -5.24 -9.59
CA HIS A 265 -11.59 -4.63 -8.94
C HIS A 265 -11.55 -4.93 -7.43
N SER A 266 -12.67 -4.71 -6.74
CA SER A 266 -12.80 -4.96 -5.31
C SER A 266 -12.78 -6.46 -4.97
N GLU A 267 -13.38 -7.31 -5.80
CA GLU A 267 -13.33 -8.76 -5.57
C GLU A 267 -11.92 -9.32 -5.71
N LEU A 268 -11.17 -8.87 -6.71
CA LEU A 268 -9.77 -9.25 -6.88
C LEU A 268 -8.96 -8.89 -5.63
N ILE A 269 -9.12 -7.68 -5.10
CA ILE A 269 -8.40 -7.23 -3.90
C ILE A 269 -8.78 -8.07 -2.67
N LEU A 270 -10.07 -8.26 -2.41
CA LEU A 270 -10.55 -8.86 -1.16
C LEU A 270 -10.52 -10.40 -1.18
N LYS A 271 -10.74 -11.04 -2.33
CA LYS A 271 -10.75 -12.51 -2.43
C LYS A 271 -9.34 -13.09 -2.56
N THR A 272 -8.34 -12.29 -2.92
CA THR A 272 -6.95 -12.75 -3.05
C THR A 272 -6.06 -12.41 -1.86
N ILE A 273 -6.59 -11.88 -0.75
CA ILE A 273 -5.79 -11.51 0.44
C ILE A 273 -4.92 -12.69 0.92
N LYS A 274 -5.44 -13.93 0.88
CA LYS A 274 -4.63 -15.12 1.18
C LYS A 274 -3.42 -15.24 0.26
N LEU A 275 -3.62 -15.13 -1.06
CA LEU A 275 -2.51 -15.23 -2.02
C LEU A 275 -1.53 -14.05 -1.84
N GLN A 276 -2.02 -12.84 -1.57
CA GLN A 276 -1.15 -11.70 -1.25
C GLN A 276 -0.25 -12.02 -0.04
N TYR A 277 -0.82 -12.60 1.02
CA TYR A 277 -0.05 -13.07 2.17
C TYR A 277 0.97 -14.15 1.78
N ASP A 278 0.53 -15.20 1.08
CA ASP A 278 1.37 -16.33 0.67
C ASP A 278 2.58 -15.85 -0.16
N LEU A 279 2.37 -14.88 -1.07
CA LEU A 279 3.43 -14.29 -1.88
C LEU A 279 4.38 -13.38 -1.10
N ILE A 280 3.90 -12.74 -0.03
CA ILE A 280 4.77 -11.95 0.86
C ILE A 280 5.60 -12.88 1.76
N THR A 281 5.09 -14.05 2.11
CA THR A 281 5.72 -14.99 3.07
C THR A 281 6.36 -16.21 2.44
N PHE A 282 6.38 -16.33 1.10
CA PHE A 282 6.72 -17.57 0.40
C PHE A 282 8.04 -18.23 0.83
N GLN A 283 9.07 -17.44 1.18
CA GLN A 283 10.37 -17.97 1.62
C GLN A 283 10.40 -18.36 3.10
N GLN A 284 9.51 -17.80 3.92
CA GLN A 284 9.41 -18.19 5.33
C GLN A 284 8.85 -19.61 5.48
N ALA A 285 8.16 -20.13 4.45
CA ALA A 285 7.75 -21.53 4.39
C ALA A 285 8.93 -22.48 4.14
N ASP A 286 9.98 -22.02 3.44
CA ASP A 286 11.17 -22.83 3.13
C ASP A 286 12.16 -22.90 4.31
N ASP A 287 12.23 -21.84 5.14
CA ASP A 287 13.11 -21.83 6.32
C ASP A 287 12.59 -22.74 7.45
N ASP A 288 11.27 -22.89 7.61
CA ASP A 288 10.68 -23.71 8.69
C ASP A 288 10.82 -25.22 8.45
N ASP A 289 10.93 -25.66 7.19
CA ASP A 289 11.13 -27.07 6.81
C ASP A 289 12.60 -27.54 6.99
N THR A 290 13.53 -26.62 7.19
CA THR A 290 14.94 -26.95 7.50
C THR A 290 15.23 -27.10 9.00
N SER A 291 14.26 -26.82 9.86
CA SER A 291 14.40 -26.90 11.32
C SER A 291 14.36 -28.33 11.91
N TRP A 292 14.16 -29.36 11.07
CA TRP A 292 14.14 -30.77 11.49
C TRP A 292 15.42 -31.56 11.15
N VAL A 293 16.51 -30.88 10.78
CA VAL A 293 17.80 -31.52 10.48
C VAL A 293 18.90 -30.99 11.38
N GLU A 294 18.78 -31.23 12.69
CA GLU A 294 19.93 -31.35 13.63
C GLU A 294 19.68 -32.48 14.65
#